data_AF-A0AAJ6TDY2-F1
#
_entry.id   AF-A0AAJ6TDY2-F1
#
_cell.length_a   1.000
_cell.length_b   1.000
_cell.length_c   1.000
_cell.angle_alpha   90.00
_cell.angle_beta   90.00
_cell.angle_gamma   90.00
#
_symmetry.space_group_name_H-M   'P 1'
#
loop_
_entity.id
_entity.type
_entity.pdbx_description
1 polymer ?
#
loop_
_entity_poly.entity_id
_entity_poly.type
_entity_poly.pdbx_seq_one_letter_code
_entity_poly.pdbx_strand_id
1 'polypeptide(L)'
;MTNRTKHHKIHPPSVFTHNNQTEKRIPEMESENGESEATHPFPTNSKNSRVTDPTPKDRPMPASSSSSSSSSSTSTGPSQKRQNNDHNLSPPQTNEKRTKKTRPPLPSLPHELIIEILSRLPAKSLIKFRCVSKSFKSLVSNPHFIKTHLEKVKKLSRNDPDFSPEIVISSSEPLFRLKSCSLYSVYNNPVTDAVVLDYYLLKDTYRYDWVVGSCDGLLCLGIKQDFVVLWNPSTRVFNRLPDLGFAKKLGSYTVFGFGYDSQIDDYKVLAMFCFLTKSVYGGNRYVTRIKVCALKGECWRRLEDFGLGLPYDVSGKHVDGKLCWPIMPEGSVGSAWSIVAFDLAQEMFEEVVQPDYGAVGYERVLGVLQGWLCVMCNYQGVRADVWVLKEFGVRDSWTKLFSIPYLDDPLWFHYSVPLCIDVGGEVLLECKSVLVIYNPKHGTFRYPVMNGASSCIEADVYIQSLVSPVVDGQV
;
A
#
# COMPACT_ATOMS: atom_id res chain seq x y z
N MET A 1 68.24 -24.60 -21.77
CA MET A 1 68.74 -25.94 -22.18
C MET A 1 67.59 -26.91 -22.11
N THR A 2 67.38 -27.63 -23.21
CA THR A 2 66.22 -28.44 -23.58
C THR A 2 66.08 -29.74 -22.78
N ASN A 3 64.85 -30.15 -22.47
CA ASN A 3 64.46 -31.56 -22.55
C ASN A 3 62.98 -31.73 -22.93
N ARG A 4 62.77 -32.56 -23.97
CA ARG A 4 61.50 -33.02 -24.56
C ARG A 4 61.02 -34.27 -23.84
N THR A 5 59.72 -34.40 -23.58
CA THR A 5 59.02 -35.69 -23.79
C THR A 5 57.50 -35.55 -24.00
N LYS A 6 57.10 -35.86 -25.25
CA LYS A 6 55.91 -36.54 -25.80
C LYS A 6 54.48 -36.36 -25.24
N HIS A 7 53.63 -36.04 -26.21
CA HIS A 7 52.16 -36.04 -26.30
C HIS A 7 51.43 -37.32 -25.86
N HIS A 8 50.22 -37.15 -25.33
CA HIS A 8 49.02 -37.88 -25.75
C HIS A 8 47.80 -36.93 -25.77
N LYS A 9 47.14 -36.85 -26.93
CA LYS A 9 45.88 -36.14 -27.18
C LYS A 9 44.72 -37.10 -26.90
N ILE A 10 43.70 -36.63 -26.19
CA ILE A 10 42.39 -37.29 -26.08
C ILE A 10 41.38 -36.37 -26.77
N HIS A 11 40.72 -36.88 -27.81
CA HIS A 11 39.60 -36.24 -28.52
C HIS A 11 38.25 -36.72 -27.93
N PRO A 12 37.16 -35.95 -28.10
CA PRO A 12 35.86 -36.16 -27.44
C PRO A 12 35.00 -37.23 -28.15
N PRO A 13 33.98 -37.80 -27.48
CA PRO A 13 33.12 -38.80 -28.10
C PRO A 13 32.08 -38.18 -29.05
N SER A 14 31.91 -38.86 -30.18
CA SER A 14 31.01 -38.58 -31.29
C SER A 14 29.62 -39.18 -31.10
N VAL A 15 28.64 -38.41 -31.60
CA VAL A 15 27.35 -38.76 -32.20
C VAL A 15 27.18 -40.23 -32.63
N PHE A 16 26.04 -40.85 -32.27
CA PHE A 16 25.51 -42.04 -32.92
C PHE A 16 24.37 -41.66 -33.87
N THR A 17 24.53 -42.03 -35.14
CA THR A 17 23.50 -42.10 -36.18
C THR A 17 23.35 -43.55 -36.62
N HIS A 18 22.12 -44.04 -36.75
CA HIS A 18 21.78 -45.18 -37.60
C HIS A 18 20.55 -44.86 -38.47
N ASN A 19 20.82 -44.86 -39.78
CA ASN A 19 19.93 -45.07 -40.93
C ASN A 19 19.27 -46.48 -40.85
N ASN A 20 18.19 -46.88 -41.53
CA ASN A 20 17.68 -46.55 -42.87
C ASN A 20 16.21 -47.02 -43.05
N GLN A 21 15.43 -46.22 -43.80
CA GLN A 21 14.46 -46.52 -44.88
C GLN A 21 13.66 -47.84 -44.93
N THR A 22 12.33 -47.76 -45.10
CA THR A 22 11.66 -48.06 -46.40
C THR A 22 10.23 -47.49 -46.48
N GLU A 23 9.88 -46.96 -47.65
CA GLU A 23 8.61 -46.33 -48.05
C GLU A 23 7.45 -47.33 -48.25
N LYS A 24 6.20 -46.91 -48.00
CA LYS A 24 5.12 -46.89 -49.03
C LYS A 24 3.77 -46.32 -48.53
N ARG A 25 3.33 -45.31 -49.28
CA ARG A 25 1.96 -44.89 -49.69
C ARG A 25 0.81 -44.68 -48.68
N ILE A 26 0.27 -43.47 -48.79
CA ILE A 26 -1.01 -42.90 -48.34
C ILE A 26 -2.22 -43.64 -48.99
N PRO A 27 -3.40 -43.66 -48.35
CA PRO A 27 -4.46 -42.71 -48.75
C PRO A 27 -5.16 -42.01 -47.57
N GLU A 28 -5.73 -40.86 -47.92
CA GLU A 28 -6.49 -39.88 -47.10
C GLU A 28 -7.71 -40.49 -46.39
N MET A 29 -8.04 -39.96 -45.20
CA MET A 29 -9.42 -39.69 -44.77
C MET A 29 -9.45 -38.74 -43.56
N GLU A 30 -10.58 -38.05 -43.45
CA GLU A 30 -10.85 -36.78 -42.79
C GLU A 30 -11.00 -36.83 -41.25
N SER A 31 -10.91 -35.64 -40.66
CA SER A 31 -11.59 -35.13 -39.45
C SER A 31 -11.37 -35.85 -38.11
N GLU A 32 -10.84 -35.15 -37.11
CA GLU A 32 -11.64 -34.56 -36.02
C GLU A 32 -10.75 -33.85 -34.98
N ASN A 33 -11.39 -32.93 -34.26
CA ASN A 33 -10.84 -31.95 -33.35
C ASN A 33 -9.97 -32.52 -32.22
N GLY A 34 -8.93 -31.76 -31.84
CA GLY A 34 -8.20 -31.95 -30.59
C GLY A 34 -7.44 -30.69 -30.23
N GLU A 35 -8.05 -29.85 -29.38
CA GLU A 35 -7.39 -28.75 -28.69
C GLU A 35 -6.23 -29.31 -27.85
N SER A 36 -4.99 -28.89 -28.14
CA SER A 36 -3.83 -29.20 -27.29
C SER A 36 -3.59 -28.06 -26.31
N GLU A 37 -3.72 -28.36 -25.02
CA GLU A 37 -3.33 -27.53 -23.89
C GLU A 37 -1.88 -27.04 -24.02
N ALA A 38 -1.68 -25.72 -23.96
CA ALA A 38 -0.37 -25.12 -23.80
C ALA A 38 -0.12 -24.80 -22.32
N THR A 39 0.98 -25.32 -21.81
CA THR A 39 1.47 -25.25 -20.43
C THR A 39 1.95 -23.83 -20.07
N HIS A 40 1.54 -23.34 -18.89
CA HIS A 40 1.88 -22.01 -18.35
C HIS A 40 3.29 -21.94 -17.76
N PRO A 41 4.02 -20.80 -17.87
CA PRO A 41 5.33 -20.64 -17.26
C PRO A 41 5.33 -19.64 -16.08
N PHE A 42 4.44 -19.74 -15.09
CA PHE A 42 4.61 -18.99 -13.82
C PHE A 42 3.99 -19.74 -12.63
N PRO A 43 4.65 -19.83 -11.48
CA PRO A 43 4.09 -20.45 -10.29
C PRO A 43 3.12 -19.49 -9.60
N THR A 44 1.81 -19.75 -9.71
CA THR A 44 0.79 -19.11 -8.88
C THR A 44 0.47 -20.02 -7.69
N ASN A 45 0.87 -19.59 -6.48
CA ASN A 45 0.40 -20.24 -5.26
C ASN A 45 -1.03 -19.74 -4.94
N SER A 46 -2.03 -20.44 -5.47
CA SER A 46 -3.39 -20.40 -4.90
C SER A 46 -4.03 -21.78 -4.98
N LYS A 47 -3.83 -22.60 -3.94
CA LYS A 47 -4.62 -23.82 -3.76
C LYS A 47 -5.92 -23.47 -3.02
N ASN A 48 -7.01 -23.34 -3.77
CA ASN A 48 -8.37 -23.45 -3.22
C ASN A 48 -8.91 -24.85 -3.51
N SER A 49 -8.89 -25.73 -2.51
CA SER A 49 -9.60 -27.01 -2.56
C SER A 49 -11.10 -26.77 -2.38
N ARG A 50 -11.87 -27.08 -3.42
CA ARG A 50 -13.33 -27.08 -3.44
C ARG A 50 -13.81 -28.35 -2.73
N VAL A 51 -14.45 -28.22 -1.57
CA VAL A 51 -15.29 -29.28 -1.00
C VAL A 51 -16.73 -28.90 -1.29
N THR A 52 -17.36 -29.69 -2.14
CA THR A 52 -18.81 -29.68 -2.39
C THR A 52 -19.52 -30.33 -1.21
N ASP A 53 -20.60 -29.73 -0.73
CA ASP A 53 -21.62 -30.46 0.04
C ASP A 53 -23.04 -29.96 -0.31
N PRO A 54 -24.06 -30.82 -0.17
CA PRO A 54 -25.30 -30.74 -0.94
C PRO A 54 -26.41 -29.95 -0.24
N THR A 55 -27.37 -29.50 -1.04
CA THR A 55 -28.68 -29.02 -0.60
C THR A 55 -29.49 -30.10 0.12
N PRO A 56 -30.34 -29.70 1.08
CA PRO A 56 -31.66 -30.33 1.22
C PRO A 56 -32.84 -29.34 1.19
N LYS A 57 -33.95 -29.89 0.68
CA LYS A 57 -35.26 -29.29 0.44
C LYS A 57 -36.11 -29.14 1.71
N ASP A 58 -36.98 -28.13 1.67
CA ASP A 58 -38.34 -27.96 2.22
C ASP A 58 -38.90 -28.94 3.27
N ARG A 59 -39.43 -28.42 4.40
CA ARG A 59 -40.86 -28.05 4.67
C ARG A 59 -41.15 -28.03 6.21
N PRO A 60 -42.36 -27.66 6.69
CA PRO A 60 -42.89 -26.31 6.98
C PRO A 60 -43.12 -26.02 8.49
N MET A 61 -43.42 -24.76 8.86
CA MET A 61 -44.16 -24.41 10.09
C MET A 61 -45.23 -23.35 9.81
N PRO A 62 -46.43 -23.43 10.43
CA PRO A 62 -47.59 -22.62 10.07
C PRO A 62 -47.76 -21.35 10.92
N ALA A 63 -48.75 -20.58 10.48
CA ALA A 63 -49.05 -19.17 10.74
C ALA A 63 -49.71 -18.83 12.08
N SER A 64 -49.61 -17.54 12.43
CA SER A 64 -50.68 -16.63 12.93
C SER A 64 -50.01 -15.43 13.62
N SER A 65 -50.52 -14.21 13.69
CA SER A 65 -51.50 -13.42 12.94
C SER A 65 -51.33 -11.99 13.46
N SER A 66 -51.62 -11.02 12.61
CA SER A 66 -51.51 -9.56 12.76
C SER A 66 -52.38 -8.91 13.83
N SER A 67 -51.93 -7.75 14.37
CA SER A 67 -52.64 -6.44 14.48
C SER A 67 -51.90 -5.54 15.48
N SER A 68 -51.24 -4.46 15.05
CA SER A 68 -51.72 -3.07 14.84
C SER A 68 -51.95 -2.22 16.11
N SER A 69 -51.02 -1.26 16.30
CA SER A 69 -51.19 0.17 16.66
C SER A 69 -51.86 0.63 17.97
N SER A 70 -51.04 1.38 18.71
CA SER A 70 -51.24 2.74 19.25
C SER A 70 -51.99 3.00 20.58
N SER A 71 -51.32 3.88 21.34
CA SER A 71 -51.82 4.97 22.20
C SER A 71 -52.01 4.75 23.71
N SER A 72 -51.18 5.49 24.45
CA SER A 72 -51.42 6.27 25.68
C SER A 72 -52.65 6.00 26.56
N SER A 73 -52.38 5.83 27.87
CA SER A 73 -52.92 6.57 29.03
C SER A 73 -53.32 5.68 30.23
N THR A 74 -53.04 6.16 31.45
CA THR A 74 -53.64 5.79 32.75
C THR A 74 -53.65 7.08 33.58
N SER A 75 -54.75 7.82 33.74
CA SER A 75 -56.02 7.64 34.50
C SER A 75 -55.99 8.07 35.99
N THR A 76 -56.57 9.27 36.24
CA THR A 76 -57.59 9.68 37.26
C THR A 76 -57.33 9.51 38.77
N GLY A 77 -57.66 10.42 39.71
CA GLY A 77 -58.39 11.72 39.83
C GLY A 77 -58.25 12.25 41.30
N PRO A 78 -59.13 13.05 41.94
CA PRO A 78 -60.21 13.95 41.48
C PRO A 78 -60.12 15.40 42.03
N SER A 79 -61.05 16.25 41.57
CA SER A 79 -61.19 17.70 41.78
C SER A 79 -61.57 18.17 43.20
N GLN A 80 -61.00 19.29 43.65
CA GLN A 80 -61.63 20.21 44.62
C GLN A 80 -61.38 21.69 44.27
N LYS A 81 -62.46 22.48 44.29
CA LYS A 81 -62.53 23.94 44.13
C LYS A 81 -61.72 24.67 45.20
N ARG A 82 -61.10 25.80 44.88
CA ARG A 82 -60.87 26.90 45.83
C ARG A 82 -60.76 28.27 45.13
N GLN A 83 -61.32 29.25 45.83
CA GLN A 83 -61.66 30.61 45.42
C GLN A 83 -60.46 31.57 45.41
N ASN A 84 -60.65 32.68 44.68
CA ASN A 84 -59.87 33.92 44.74
C ASN A 84 -59.61 34.40 46.17
N ASN A 85 -58.45 35.03 46.38
CA ASN A 85 -58.32 36.21 47.24
C ASN A 85 -57.08 37.03 46.86
N ASP A 86 -57.34 38.31 46.58
CA ASP A 86 -56.37 39.40 46.46
C ASP A 86 -55.76 39.72 47.83
N HIS A 87 -54.44 39.90 47.91
CA HIS A 87 -53.82 40.74 48.94
C HIS A 87 -52.54 41.43 48.43
N ASN A 88 -52.59 42.76 48.48
CA ASN A 88 -51.51 43.73 48.35
C ASN A 88 -50.32 43.44 49.28
N LEU A 89 -49.09 43.48 48.75
CA LEU A 89 -47.89 43.86 49.49
C LEU A 89 -46.96 44.72 48.61
N SER A 90 -46.57 45.88 49.15
CA SER A 90 -45.79 46.97 48.55
C SER A 90 -44.32 46.59 48.22
N PRO A 91 -43.61 47.34 47.36
CA PRO A 91 -42.27 46.99 46.92
C PRO A 91 -41.18 47.55 47.87
N PRO A 92 -40.09 46.82 48.16
CA PRO A 92 -38.88 47.42 48.70
C PRO A 92 -37.98 47.91 47.56
N GLN A 93 -37.60 49.18 47.68
CA GLN A 93 -36.57 49.84 46.90
C GLN A 93 -35.17 49.29 47.22
N THR A 94 -34.29 49.37 46.20
CA THR A 94 -32.84 49.62 46.18
C THR A 94 -32.02 48.57 45.43
N ASN A 95 -31.79 48.86 44.15
CA ASN A 95 -30.78 48.21 43.32
C ASN A 95 -29.39 48.73 43.73
N GLU A 96 -28.70 48.02 44.61
CA GLU A 96 -27.25 48.16 44.69
C GLU A 96 -26.64 47.60 43.39
N LYS A 97 -26.09 48.51 42.57
CA LYS A 97 -25.26 48.14 41.42
C LYS A 97 -23.99 47.45 41.93
N ARG A 98 -24.05 46.11 42.01
CA ARG A 98 -22.86 45.26 42.14
C ARG A 98 -22.02 45.42 40.88
N THR A 99 -21.03 46.32 40.91
CA THR A 99 -20.02 46.47 39.87
C THR A 99 -19.29 45.14 39.72
N LYS A 100 -19.54 44.43 38.60
CA LYS A 100 -18.73 43.29 38.18
C LYS A 100 -17.31 43.80 37.99
N LYS A 101 -16.41 43.52 38.94
CA LYS A 101 -14.96 43.64 38.72
C LYS A 101 -14.61 42.71 37.56
N THR A 102 -14.37 43.29 36.39
CA THR A 102 -13.87 42.58 35.21
C THR A 102 -12.53 41.96 35.60
N ARG A 103 -12.42 40.63 35.61
CA ARG A 103 -11.13 39.95 35.76
C ARG A 103 -10.19 40.51 34.67
N PRO A 104 -8.93 40.82 34.99
CA PRO A 104 -7.97 41.18 33.95
C PRO A 104 -7.94 40.05 32.91
N PRO A 105 -7.84 40.37 31.61
CA PRO A 105 -7.77 39.36 30.58
C PRO A 105 -6.59 38.43 30.90
N LEU A 106 -6.84 37.12 30.86
CA LEU A 106 -5.78 36.13 30.96
C LEU A 106 -4.71 36.46 29.92
N PRO A 107 -3.41 36.35 30.25
CA PRO A 107 -2.35 36.61 29.29
C PRO A 107 -2.57 35.70 28.06
N SER A 108 -2.82 36.32 26.91
CA SER A 108 -3.05 35.61 25.66
C SER A 108 -1.71 35.31 25.01
N LEU A 109 -1.45 34.03 24.74
CA LEU A 109 -0.25 33.64 24.01
C LEU A 109 -0.29 34.24 22.59
N PRO A 110 0.81 34.88 22.12
CA PRO A 110 0.92 35.35 20.73
C PRO A 110 0.61 34.26 19.70
N HIS A 111 -0.04 34.65 18.60
CA HIS A 111 -0.48 33.71 17.56
C HIS A 111 0.68 32.89 16.97
N GLU A 112 1.84 33.51 16.79
CA GLU A 112 3.05 32.86 16.28
C GLU A 112 3.53 31.73 17.22
N LEU A 113 3.46 31.95 18.53
CA LEU A 113 3.83 30.92 19.50
C LEU A 113 2.80 29.78 19.53
N ILE A 114 1.52 30.06 19.29
CA ILE A 114 0.50 29.02 19.12
C ILE A 114 0.83 28.15 17.90
N ILE A 115 1.16 28.76 16.76
CA ILE A 115 1.57 28.03 15.54
C ILE A 115 2.79 27.15 15.85
N GLU A 116 3.82 27.71 16.48
CA GLU A 116 5.05 26.98 16.78
C GLU A 116 4.79 25.81 17.73
N ILE A 117 4.00 26.00 18.78
CA ILE A 117 3.61 24.92 19.71
C ILE A 117 2.84 23.83 18.99
N LEU A 118 1.80 24.19 18.23
CA LEU A 118 0.98 23.21 17.53
C LEU A 118 1.78 22.46 16.45
N SER A 119 2.71 23.13 15.76
CA SER A 119 3.56 22.48 14.76
C SER A 119 4.46 21.37 15.35
N ARG A 120 4.68 21.35 16.67
CA ARG A 120 5.46 20.34 17.39
C ARG A 120 4.64 19.17 17.91
N LEU A 121 3.34 19.13 17.60
CA LEU A 121 2.47 18.05 18.05
C LEU A 121 2.26 16.99 16.95
N PRO A 122 2.11 15.70 17.31
CA PRO A 122 1.73 14.66 16.35
C PRO A 122 0.39 14.94 15.68
N ALA A 123 0.22 14.47 14.44
CA ALA A 123 -0.99 14.71 13.64
C ALA A 123 -2.28 14.27 14.37
N LYS A 124 -2.28 13.09 15.00
CA LYS A 124 -3.42 12.58 15.79
C LYS A 124 -3.82 13.52 16.94
N SER A 125 -2.86 14.17 17.59
CA SER A 125 -3.12 15.17 18.64
C SER A 125 -3.73 16.44 18.07
N LEU A 126 -3.20 16.92 16.94
CA LEU A 126 -3.73 18.10 16.25
C LEU A 126 -5.18 17.90 15.76
N ILE A 127 -5.52 16.70 15.29
CA ILE A 127 -6.91 16.38 14.92
C ILE A 127 -7.86 16.49 16.12
N LYS A 128 -7.46 16.01 17.31
CA LYS A 128 -8.25 16.18 18.54
C LYS A 128 -8.38 17.66 18.93
N PHE A 129 -7.33 18.46 18.69
CA PHE A 129 -7.31 19.89 19.05
C PHE A 129 -8.23 20.75 18.18
N ARG A 130 -8.70 20.25 17.04
CA ARG A 130 -9.78 20.89 16.25
C ARG A 130 -11.07 21.09 17.07
N CYS A 131 -11.29 20.29 18.12
CA CYS A 131 -12.46 20.40 19.00
C CYS A 131 -12.30 21.44 20.12
N VAL A 132 -11.09 21.98 20.34
CA VAL A 132 -10.82 22.90 21.46
C VAL A 132 -11.33 24.31 21.18
N SER A 133 -11.12 24.83 19.97
CA SER A 133 -11.61 26.15 19.57
C SER A 133 -11.76 26.28 18.05
N LYS A 134 -12.57 27.24 17.60
CA LYS A 134 -12.70 27.58 16.17
C LYS A 134 -11.36 28.02 15.57
N SER A 135 -10.56 28.77 16.33
CA SER A 135 -9.24 29.22 15.90
C SER A 135 -8.28 28.05 15.67
N PHE A 136 -8.26 27.07 16.58
CA PHE A 136 -7.41 25.87 16.43
C PHE A 136 -7.89 25.01 15.26
N LYS A 137 -9.20 24.83 15.10
CA LYS A 137 -9.76 24.15 13.93
C LYS A 137 -9.33 24.84 12.62
N SER A 138 -9.43 26.16 12.56
CA SER A 138 -9.04 26.95 11.38
C SER A 138 -7.54 26.83 11.08
N LEU A 139 -6.71 26.87 12.12
CA LEU A 139 -5.25 26.79 11.96
C LEU A 139 -4.81 25.39 11.51
N VAL A 140 -5.31 24.32 12.15
CA VAL A 140 -4.96 22.94 11.80
C VAL A 140 -5.49 22.53 10.41
N SER A 141 -6.55 23.19 9.93
CA SER A 141 -7.06 23.01 8.56
C SER A 141 -6.45 23.96 7.53
N ASN A 142 -5.53 24.84 7.92
CA ASN A 142 -4.88 25.77 6.99
C ASN A 142 -3.85 25.03 6.11
N PRO A 143 -3.90 25.16 4.77
CA PRO A 143 -2.98 24.46 3.87
C PRO A 143 -1.48 24.74 4.13
N HIS A 144 -1.14 25.98 4.48
CA HIS A 144 0.25 26.36 4.80
C HIS A 144 0.73 25.71 6.11
N PHE A 145 -0.15 25.65 7.12
CA PHE A 145 0.14 24.92 8.35
C PHE A 145 0.33 23.43 8.10
N ILE A 146 -0.54 22.80 7.29
CA ILE A 146 -0.44 21.38 6.93
C ILE A 146 0.88 21.09 6.23
N LYS A 147 1.27 21.90 5.23
CA LYS A 147 2.54 21.73 4.50
C LYS A 147 3.75 21.90 5.41
N THR A 148 3.75 22.93 6.26
CA THR A 148 4.85 23.16 7.23
C THR A 148 4.95 22.04 8.26
N HIS A 149 3.81 21.56 8.77
CA HIS A 149 3.74 20.43 9.69
C HIS A 149 4.25 19.15 9.04
N LEU A 150 3.86 18.86 7.80
CA LEU A 150 4.32 17.69 7.05
C LEU A 150 5.84 17.66 6.90
N GLU A 151 6.46 18.77 6.51
CA GLU A 151 7.92 18.85 6.38
C GLU A 151 8.62 18.61 7.74
N LYS A 152 8.03 19.12 8.82
CA LYS A 152 8.51 18.88 10.17
C LYS A 152 8.38 17.41 10.59
N VAL A 153 7.26 16.77 10.30
CA VAL A 153 7.05 15.32 10.52
C VAL A 153 8.10 14.52 9.75
N LYS A 154 8.31 14.78 8.46
CA LYS A 154 9.32 14.09 7.64
C LYS A 154 10.70 14.17 8.28
N LYS A 155 11.09 15.37 8.74
CA LYS A 155 12.38 15.61 9.40
C LYS A 155 12.51 14.91 10.76
N LEU A 156 11.45 14.90 11.57
CA LEU A 156 11.45 14.34 12.92
C LEU A 156 11.24 12.82 12.95
N SER A 157 10.63 12.24 11.92
CA SER A 157 10.24 10.83 11.86
C SER A 157 11.37 9.82 12.16
N ARG A 158 12.63 10.19 11.96
CA ARG A 158 13.78 9.32 12.24
C ARG A 158 14.34 9.44 13.66
N ASN A 159 14.06 10.55 14.35
CA ASN A 159 14.77 10.93 15.58
C ASN A 159 13.84 11.12 16.78
N ASP A 160 12.53 11.25 16.55
CA ASP A 160 11.55 11.55 17.59
C ASP A 160 10.48 10.45 17.66
N PRO A 161 10.37 9.72 18.79
CA PRO A 161 9.36 8.68 18.98
C PRO A 161 7.92 9.17 18.77
N ASP A 162 7.62 10.43 19.09
CA ASP A 162 6.28 11.01 18.94
C ASP A 162 5.90 11.22 17.47
N PHE A 163 6.90 11.30 16.59
CA PHE A 163 6.75 11.44 15.14
C PHE A 163 7.12 10.17 14.38
N SER A 164 7.33 9.05 15.08
CA SER A 164 7.64 7.77 14.48
C SER A 164 6.63 7.41 13.39
N PRO A 165 7.10 6.93 12.22
CA PRO A 165 6.23 6.28 11.24
C PRO A 165 5.45 5.13 11.88
N GLU A 166 4.36 4.78 11.23
CA GLU A 166 3.53 3.63 11.53
C GLU A 166 3.74 2.58 10.45
N ILE A 167 3.68 1.32 10.82
CA ILE A 167 3.57 0.20 9.87
C ILE A 167 2.10 0.00 9.60
N VAL A 168 1.71 -0.16 8.34
CA VAL A 168 0.41 -0.70 7.95
C VAL A 168 0.61 -2.15 7.53
N ILE A 169 -0.22 -3.05 8.05
CA ILE A 169 -0.13 -4.50 7.84
C ILE A 169 -1.48 -5.00 7.32
N SER A 170 -1.47 -5.70 6.19
CA SER A 170 -2.58 -6.51 5.74
C SER A 170 -2.49 -7.88 6.42
N SER A 171 -3.44 -8.16 7.31
CA SER A 171 -3.43 -9.38 8.13
C SER A 171 -4.24 -10.51 7.51
N SER A 172 -3.77 -11.75 7.60
CA SER A 172 -4.54 -12.92 7.17
C SER A 172 -5.68 -13.29 8.13
N GLU A 173 -5.63 -12.84 9.39
CA GLU A 173 -6.68 -13.12 10.38
C GLU A 173 -7.22 -11.89 11.13
N PRO A 174 -8.52 -11.60 11.04
CA PRO A 174 -9.42 -12.03 9.96
C PRO A 174 -8.95 -11.47 8.61
N LEU A 175 -9.13 -12.25 7.54
CA LEU A 175 -8.57 -12.03 6.20
C LEU A 175 -8.74 -10.59 5.70
N PHE A 176 -7.62 -10.03 5.24
CA PHE A 176 -7.53 -8.70 4.63
C PHE A 176 -8.07 -7.61 5.54
N ARG A 177 -7.63 -7.56 6.81
CA ARG A 177 -7.83 -6.38 7.68
C ARG A 177 -6.55 -5.57 7.86
N LEU A 178 -6.67 -4.25 7.66
CA LEU A 178 -5.56 -3.33 7.83
C LEU A 178 -5.41 -3.06 9.31
N LYS A 179 -4.21 -3.33 9.77
CA LYS A 179 -3.78 -3.03 11.14
C LYS A 179 -2.62 -2.08 11.05
N SER A 180 -2.41 -1.31 12.11
CA SER A 180 -1.23 -0.47 12.23
C SER A 180 -0.60 -0.58 13.60
N CYS A 181 0.70 -0.40 13.63
CA CYS A 181 1.46 -0.25 14.85
C CYS A 181 2.62 0.72 14.65
N SER A 182 3.04 1.35 15.76
CA SER A 182 4.16 2.28 15.74
C SER A 182 5.46 1.54 15.42
N LEU A 183 6.20 2.06 14.45
CA LEU A 183 7.49 1.50 14.07
C LEU A 183 8.49 1.56 15.24
N TYR A 184 8.47 2.66 16.00
CA TYR A 184 9.27 2.79 17.22
C TYR A 184 8.97 1.67 18.23
N SER A 185 7.69 1.34 18.44
CA SER A 185 7.31 0.25 19.35
C SER A 185 7.81 -1.11 18.86
N VAL A 186 7.75 -1.38 17.54
CA VAL A 186 8.24 -2.63 16.96
C VAL A 186 9.74 -2.84 17.22
N TYR A 187 10.54 -1.77 17.17
CA TYR A 187 11.96 -1.85 17.49
C TYR A 187 12.24 -1.94 18.99
N ASN A 188 11.54 -1.16 19.81
CA ASN A 188 11.96 -0.87 21.20
C ASN A 188 11.15 -1.58 22.28
N ASN A 189 9.95 -2.08 21.98
CA ASN A 189 9.08 -2.72 22.96
C ASN A 189 9.14 -4.24 22.82
N PRO A 190 9.05 -5.00 23.93
CA PRO A 190 9.02 -6.46 23.89
C PRO A 190 7.75 -6.99 23.20
N VAL A 191 6.63 -6.27 23.34
CA VAL A 191 5.34 -6.57 22.72
C VAL A 191 4.75 -5.28 22.18
N THR A 192 4.20 -5.34 20.97
CA THR A 192 3.53 -4.21 20.31
C THR A 192 2.10 -4.59 19.96
N ASP A 193 1.14 -3.75 20.36
CA ASP A 193 -0.26 -3.94 19.99
C ASP A 193 -0.52 -3.36 18.59
N ALA A 194 -1.03 -4.19 17.68
CA ALA A 194 -1.50 -3.74 16.39
C ALA A 194 -2.98 -3.36 16.46
N VAL A 195 -3.28 -2.11 16.11
CA VAL A 195 -4.63 -1.55 16.15
C VAL A 195 -5.27 -1.70 14.78
N VAL A 196 -6.52 -2.15 14.73
CA VAL A 196 -7.31 -2.15 13.48
C VAL A 196 -7.57 -0.71 13.07
N LEU A 197 -7.21 -0.32 11.84
CA LEU A 197 -7.33 1.07 11.36
C LEU A 197 -8.78 1.51 11.03
N ASP A 198 -9.77 0.88 11.64
CA ASP A 198 -11.22 1.15 11.58
C ASP A 198 -12.01 0.55 10.40
N TYR A 199 -12.92 -0.35 10.78
CA TYR A 199 -13.76 -1.23 9.95
C TYR A 199 -15.04 -0.55 9.41
N TYR A 200 -15.43 0.61 9.93
CA TYR A 200 -16.81 1.13 9.82
C TYR A 200 -17.05 2.17 8.72
N LEU A 201 -15.98 2.73 8.11
CA LEU A 201 -16.12 3.79 7.10
C LEU A 201 -16.33 3.25 5.68
N LEU A 202 -15.83 2.04 5.39
CA LEU A 202 -15.99 1.36 4.10
C LEU A 202 -17.20 0.41 4.14
N LYS A 203 -18.36 0.95 4.54
CA LYS A 203 -19.60 0.24 4.90
C LYS A 203 -20.27 -0.60 3.79
N ASP A 204 -19.52 -1.06 2.81
CA ASP A 204 -20.01 -1.85 1.70
C ASP A 204 -18.92 -2.82 1.20
N THR A 205 -19.23 -4.12 1.21
CA THR A 205 -18.85 -5.23 0.29
C THR A 205 -17.47 -5.33 -0.42
N TYR A 206 -16.53 -4.41 -0.22
CA TYR A 206 -15.28 -4.32 -0.97
C TYR A 206 -14.10 -4.49 -0.01
N ARG A 207 -13.54 -5.71 -0.02
CA ARG A 207 -12.23 -5.99 0.56
C ARG A 207 -11.20 -5.22 -0.28
N TYR A 208 -10.30 -4.49 0.36
CA TYR A 208 -9.11 -4.02 -0.35
C TYR A 208 -8.19 -5.22 -0.53
N ASP A 209 -7.53 -5.26 -1.69
CA ASP A 209 -6.77 -6.42 -2.09
C ASP A 209 -5.29 -6.24 -1.73
N TRP A 210 -4.76 -5.01 -1.80
CA TRP A 210 -3.37 -4.70 -1.44
C TRP A 210 -3.13 -3.19 -1.20
N VAL A 211 -1.97 -2.85 -0.63
CA VAL A 211 -1.47 -1.48 -0.46
C VAL A 211 -0.65 -1.10 -1.70
N VAL A 212 -1.07 -0.07 -2.43
CA VAL A 212 -0.30 0.43 -3.59
C VAL A 212 0.98 1.10 -3.13
N GLY A 213 0.88 1.90 -2.07
CA GLY A 213 1.98 2.60 -1.44
C GLY A 213 1.50 3.72 -0.52
N SER A 214 2.45 4.40 0.13
CA SER A 214 2.20 5.60 0.91
C SER A 214 2.93 6.82 0.35
N CYS A 215 2.32 8.00 0.49
CA CYS A 215 2.95 9.27 0.16
C CYS A 215 2.42 10.37 1.09
N ASP A 216 3.31 11.06 1.80
CA ASP A 216 2.95 12.16 2.72
C ASP A 216 1.88 11.81 3.77
N GLY A 217 1.82 10.53 4.17
CA GLY A 217 0.83 10.00 5.11
C GLY A 217 -0.53 9.66 4.51
N LEU A 218 -0.72 9.86 3.19
CA LEU A 218 -1.80 9.23 2.44
C LEU A 218 -1.41 7.80 2.06
N LEU A 219 -2.31 6.86 2.32
CA LEU A 219 -2.27 5.49 1.81
C LEU A 219 -3.08 5.42 0.52
N CYS A 220 -2.52 4.77 -0.49
CA CYS A 220 -3.24 4.39 -1.71
C CYS A 220 -3.55 2.90 -1.67
N LEU A 221 -4.82 2.53 -1.76
CA LEU A 221 -5.30 1.16 -1.64
C LEU A 221 -5.94 0.71 -2.96
N GLY A 222 -5.56 -0.49 -3.41
CA GLY A 222 -6.11 -1.14 -4.60
C GLY A 222 -7.28 -2.06 -4.23
N ILE A 223 -8.35 -2.03 -5.03
CA ILE A 223 -9.56 -2.82 -4.81
C ILE A 223 -10.02 -3.44 -6.14
N LYS A 224 -10.16 -4.77 -6.17
CA LYS A 224 -10.64 -5.59 -7.30
C LYS A 224 -9.89 -5.34 -8.62
N GLN A 225 -8.65 -4.84 -8.54
CA GLN A 225 -7.85 -4.39 -9.68
C GLN A 225 -8.47 -3.28 -10.56
N ASP A 226 -9.57 -2.65 -10.11
CA ASP A 226 -10.31 -1.65 -10.90
C ASP A 226 -10.54 -0.33 -10.16
N PHE A 227 -10.45 -0.33 -8.82
CA PHE A 227 -10.73 0.83 -7.99
C PHE A 227 -9.54 1.20 -7.12
N VAL A 228 -9.45 2.50 -6.85
CA VAL A 228 -8.45 3.07 -5.96
C VAL A 228 -9.13 3.88 -4.87
N VAL A 229 -8.65 3.72 -3.63
CA VAL A 229 -9.04 4.55 -2.50
C VAL A 229 -7.79 5.22 -1.94
N LEU A 230 -7.83 6.55 -1.84
CA LEU A 230 -6.85 7.33 -1.11
C LEU A 230 -7.36 7.55 0.31
N TRP A 231 -6.50 7.38 1.31
CA TRP A 231 -6.92 7.44 2.69
C TRP A 231 -5.84 8.01 3.58
N ASN A 232 -6.21 8.91 4.49
CA ASN A 232 -5.34 9.33 5.57
C ASN A 232 -5.81 8.68 6.90
N PRO A 233 -5.07 7.71 7.45
CA PRO A 233 -5.43 7.06 8.71
C PRO A 233 -5.47 8.01 9.92
N SER A 234 -4.67 9.07 9.91
CA SER A 234 -4.56 10.04 11.02
C SER A 234 -5.78 10.97 11.07
N THR A 235 -6.26 11.44 9.91
CA THR A 235 -7.45 12.30 9.81
C THR A 235 -8.75 11.49 9.68
N ARG A 236 -8.64 10.20 9.32
CA ARG A 236 -9.73 9.28 8.99
C ARG A 236 -10.56 9.71 7.78
N VAL A 237 -10.02 10.60 6.94
CA VAL A 237 -10.66 11.04 5.70
C VAL A 237 -10.20 10.12 4.57
N PHE A 238 -11.13 9.66 3.74
CA PHE A 238 -10.84 8.88 2.55
C PHE A 238 -11.48 9.53 1.32
N ASN A 239 -10.95 9.21 0.15
CA ASN A 239 -11.46 9.59 -1.14
C ASN A 239 -11.44 8.35 -2.05
N ARG A 240 -12.62 7.97 -2.56
CA ARG A 240 -12.73 6.89 -3.54
C ARG A 240 -12.65 7.51 -4.92
N LEU A 241 -11.64 7.13 -5.69
CA LEU A 241 -11.52 7.59 -7.06
C LEU A 241 -12.62 6.95 -7.92
N PRO A 242 -13.05 7.62 -9.02
CA PRO A 242 -13.96 7.04 -9.99
C PRO A 242 -13.48 5.68 -10.52
N ASP A 243 -14.38 4.93 -11.14
CA ASP A 243 -14.01 3.67 -11.81
C ASP A 243 -13.04 3.95 -12.96
N LEU A 244 -12.02 3.09 -13.13
CA LEU A 244 -11.11 3.16 -14.28
C LEU A 244 -11.84 3.02 -15.62
N GLY A 245 -12.98 2.34 -15.65
CA GLY A 245 -13.74 2.07 -16.87
C GLY A 245 -13.06 1.08 -17.82
N PHE A 246 -12.15 0.24 -17.31
CA PHE A 246 -11.61 -0.87 -18.08
C PHE A 246 -12.57 -2.07 -18.00
N ALA A 247 -12.94 -2.62 -19.16
CA ALA A 247 -13.70 -3.86 -19.19
C ALA A 247 -12.79 -5.02 -18.75
N LYS A 248 -13.22 -5.80 -17.75
CA LYS A 248 -12.53 -7.02 -17.32
C LYS A 248 -12.34 -7.96 -18.50
N LYS A 249 -11.10 -8.39 -18.72
CA LYS A 249 -10.73 -9.40 -19.71
C LYS A 249 -10.11 -10.60 -19.01
N LEU A 250 -10.31 -11.79 -19.56
CA LEU A 250 -9.66 -12.99 -19.03
C LEU A 250 -8.14 -12.83 -19.12
N GLY A 251 -7.44 -13.09 -18.02
CA GLY A 251 -5.98 -12.93 -17.92
C GLY A 251 -5.49 -11.48 -17.91
N SER A 252 -6.38 -10.50 -17.69
CA SER A 252 -5.97 -9.11 -17.48
C SER A 252 -5.73 -8.80 -16.00
N TYR A 253 -4.88 -7.82 -15.75
CA TYR A 253 -4.57 -7.28 -14.42
C TYR A 253 -4.26 -5.79 -14.53
N THR A 254 -4.38 -5.07 -13.41
CA THR A 254 -4.03 -3.66 -13.32
C THR A 254 -3.02 -3.46 -12.22
N VAL A 255 -1.91 -2.80 -12.54
CA VAL A 255 -0.96 -2.32 -11.54
C VAL A 255 -1.12 -0.82 -11.35
N PHE A 256 -0.98 -0.37 -10.10
CA PHE A 256 -1.09 1.04 -9.74
C PHE A 256 0.25 1.57 -9.24
N GLY A 257 0.44 2.88 -9.33
CA GLY A 257 1.48 3.61 -8.63
C GLY A 257 0.91 4.94 -8.12
N PHE A 258 1.39 5.38 -6.97
CA PHE A 258 0.87 6.57 -6.29
C PHE A 258 2.03 7.42 -5.78
N GLY A 259 1.97 8.73 -6.04
CA GLY A 259 3.02 9.64 -5.62
C GLY A 259 2.61 11.10 -5.70
N TYR A 260 3.53 11.97 -5.30
CA TYR A 260 3.33 13.42 -5.25
C TYR A 260 4.10 14.09 -6.39
N ASP A 261 3.39 14.91 -7.16
CA ASP A 261 3.93 15.78 -8.18
C ASP A 261 4.15 17.18 -7.57
N SER A 262 5.41 17.50 -7.31
CA SER A 262 5.81 18.76 -6.69
C SER A 262 5.65 19.97 -7.60
N GLN A 263 5.58 19.80 -8.92
CA GLN A 263 5.45 20.91 -9.88
C GLN A 263 4.05 21.51 -9.85
N ILE A 264 3.02 20.68 -9.66
CA ILE A 264 1.62 21.11 -9.57
C ILE A 264 1.06 21.06 -8.15
N ASP A 265 1.90 20.73 -7.17
CA ASP A 265 1.52 20.54 -5.76
C ASP A 265 0.34 19.58 -5.61
N ASP A 266 0.36 18.44 -6.30
CA ASP A 266 -0.78 17.50 -6.31
C ASP A 266 -0.34 16.03 -6.23
N TYR A 267 -1.26 15.17 -5.83
CA TYR A 267 -1.03 13.73 -5.83
C TYR A 267 -1.57 13.12 -7.12
N LYS A 268 -0.81 12.16 -7.67
CA LYS A 268 -1.18 11.43 -8.87
C LYS A 268 -1.25 9.94 -8.61
N VAL A 269 -2.23 9.29 -9.23
CA VAL A 269 -2.33 7.83 -9.35
C VAL A 269 -2.17 7.46 -10.81
N LEU A 270 -1.22 6.59 -11.10
CA LEU A 270 -1.06 5.94 -12.40
C LEU A 270 -1.66 4.53 -12.34
N ALA A 271 -2.42 4.15 -13.35
CA ALA A 271 -2.98 2.81 -13.53
C ALA A 271 -2.52 2.24 -14.87
N MET A 272 -1.93 1.04 -14.85
CA MET A 272 -1.49 0.31 -16.04
C MET A 272 -2.27 -1.00 -16.15
N PHE A 273 -3.27 -1.01 -17.03
CA PHE A 273 -4.13 -2.16 -17.31
C PHE A 273 -3.54 -3.01 -18.42
N CYS A 274 -3.09 -4.21 -18.07
CA CYS A 274 -2.42 -5.15 -18.93
C CYS A 274 -3.41 -6.25 -19.35
N PHE A 275 -3.53 -6.53 -20.65
CA PHE A 275 -4.42 -7.59 -21.15
C PHE A 275 -3.91 -8.21 -22.44
N LEU A 276 -4.34 -9.45 -22.69
CA LEU A 276 -4.00 -10.19 -23.89
C LEU A 276 -4.87 -9.75 -25.07
N THR A 277 -4.25 -9.59 -26.24
CA THR A 277 -4.93 -9.34 -27.52
C THR A 277 -4.33 -10.21 -28.63
N LYS A 278 -5.09 -10.44 -29.70
CA LYS A 278 -4.61 -11.15 -30.88
C LYS A 278 -3.70 -10.21 -31.67
N SER A 279 -2.50 -10.68 -32.01
CA SER A 279 -1.57 -9.97 -32.88
C SER A 279 -2.04 -10.02 -34.33
N VAL A 280 -1.75 -8.97 -35.10
CA VAL A 280 -2.03 -8.89 -36.56
C VAL A 280 -1.25 -9.98 -37.33
N TYR A 281 -0.10 -10.40 -36.81
CA TYR A 281 0.77 -11.41 -37.41
C TYR A 281 0.49 -12.84 -36.92
N GLY A 282 -0.60 -13.05 -36.18
CA GLY A 282 -0.89 -14.31 -35.49
C GLY A 282 -0.25 -14.38 -34.10
N GLY A 283 -0.87 -15.15 -33.19
CA GLY A 283 -0.44 -15.28 -31.79
C GLY A 283 -1.06 -14.26 -30.83
N ASN A 284 -0.71 -14.39 -29.55
CA ASN A 284 -1.18 -13.55 -28.46
C ASN A 284 -0.10 -12.53 -28.06
N ARG A 285 -0.47 -11.27 -27.87
CA ARG A 285 0.40 -10.20 -27.38
C ARG A 285 -0.26 -9.49 -26.19
N TYR A 286 0.53 -9.10 -25.20
CA TYR A 286 0.06 -8.22 -24.13
C TYR A 286 0.05 -6.76 -24.58
N VAL A 287 -1.01 -6.05 -24.22
CA VAL A 287 -1.14 -4.60 -24.40
C VAL A 287 -1.36 -3.98 -23.04
N THR A 288 -0.68 -2.87 -22.77
CA THR A 288 -0.77 -2.15 -21.51
C THR A 288 -1.32 -0.75 -21.75
N ARG A 289 -2.51 -0.50 -21.19
CA ARG A 289 -3.20 0.79 -21.24
C ARG A 289 -2.99 1.57 -19.95
N ILE A 290 -2.63 2.83 -20.09
CA ILE A 290 -2.24 3.73 -19.02
C ILE A 290 -3.28 4.83 -18.78
N LYS A 291 -3.72 4.98 -17.54
CA LYS A 291 -4.50 6.14 -17.13
C LYS A 291 -3.81 6.83 -15.97
N VAL A 292 -3.91 8.15 -15.92
CA VAL A 292 -3.43 8.97 -14.81
C VAL A 292 -4.62 9.73 -14.22
N CYS A 293 -4.66 9.82 -12.89
CA CYS A 293 -5.60 10.65 -12.16
C CYS A 293 -4.80 11.61 -11.29
N ALA A 294 -5.04 12.91 -11.45
CA ALA A 294 -4.56 13.94 -10.54
C ALA A 294 -5.66 14.24 -9.52
N LEU A 295 -5.32 14.39 -8.25
CA LEU A 295 -6.31 14.51 -7.18
C LEU A 295 -7.07 15.85 -7.21
N LYS A 296 -6.40 16.96 -7.51
CA LYS A 296 -6.98 18.30 -7.67
C LYS A 296 -7.50 18.59 -9.08
N GLY A 297 -7.17 17.73 -10.04
CA GLY A 297 -7.44 17.94 -11.46
C GLY A 297 -8.46 16.98 -12.05
N GLU A 298 -8.30 16.70 -13.33
CA GLU A 298 -9.07 15.68 -14.03
C GLU A 298 -8.64 14.28 -13.56
N CYS A 299 -9.63 13.45 -13.21
CA CYS A 299 -9.37 12.07 -12.84
C CYS A 299 -9.62 11.12 -14.01
N TRP A 300 -8.65 10.21 -14.21
CA TRP A 300 -8.59 9.19 -15.25
C TRP A 300 -8.53 9.72 -16.69
N ARG A 301 -7.48 10.49 -16.97
CA ARG A 301 -7.06 10.82 -18.34
C ARG A 301 -6.25 9.68 -18.95
N ARG A 302 -6.48 9.38 -20.22
CA ARG A 302 -5.74 8.36 -20.99
C ARG A 302 -4.42 8.93 -21.51
N LEU A 303 -3.31 8.22 -21.28
CA LEU A 303 -2.01 8.50 -21.91
C LEU A 303 -1.80 7.64 -23.16
N GLU A 304 -0.62 7.66 -23.77
CA GLU A 304 -0.26 6.69 -24.80
C GLU A 304 -0.24 5.24 -24.24
N ASP A 305 -0.28 4.25 -25.12
CA ASP A 305 -0.10 2.84 -24.75
C ASP A 305 1.35 2.62 -24.30
N PHE A 306 1.56 1.78 -23.29
CA PHE A 306 2.90 1.52 -22.77
C PHE A 306 3.66 0.62 -23.75
N GLY A 307 4.75 1.14 -24.32
CA GLY A 307 5.52 0.47 -25.37
C GLY A 307 6.87 -0.09 -24.95
N LEU A 308 7.21 -0.10 -23.65
CA LEU A 308 8.54 -0.55 -23.19
C LEU A 308 8.57 -2.04 -22.78
N GLY A 309 7.41 -2.68 -22.68
CA GLY A 309 7.29 -4.08 -22.28
C GLY A 309 6.02 -4.35 -21.48
N LEU A 310 6.07 -5.36 -20.62
CA LEU A 310 4.97 -5.77 -19.75
C LEU A 310 5.35 -5.53 -18.28
N PRO A 311 4.66 -4.64 -17.55
CA PRO A 311 4.86 -4.48 -16.12
C PRO A 311 4.55 -5.77 -15.36
N TYR A 312 5.43 -6.18 -14.44
CA TYR A 312 5.09 -7.26 -13.51
C TYR A 312 3.92 -6.84 -12.62
N ASP A 313 3.13 -7.81 -12.14
CA ASP A 313 1.96 -7.59 -11.27
C ASP A 313 2.36 -7.16 -9.85
N VAL A 314 2.98 -5.98 -9.76
CA VAL A 314 3.44 -5.33 -8.53
C VAL A 314 3.19 -3.83 -8.60
N SER A 315 2.92 -3.21 -7.44
CA SER A 315 2.71 -1.77 -7.35
C SER A 315 3.98 -0.96 -7.65
N GLY A 316 3.78 0.20 -8.26
CA GLY A 316 4.84 1.16 -8.58
C GLY A 316 5.43 1.79 -7.33
N LYS A 317 6.74 1.92 -7.31
CA LYS A 317 7.51 2.42 -6.17
C LYS A 317 7.81 3.90 -6.34
N HIS A 318 7.26 4.72 -5.45
CA HIS A 318 7.42 6.16 -5.49
C HIS A 318 8.74 6.61 -4.86
N VAL A 319 9.57 7.29 -5.63
CA VAL A 319 10.82 7.89 -5.17
C VAL A 319 11.03 9.20 -5.92
N ASP A 320 11.22 10.29 -5.18
CA ASP A 320 11.59 11.60 -5.72
C ASP A 320 10.76 12.07 -6.94
N GLY A 321 9.42 12.01 -6.83
CA GLY A 321 8.51 12.43 -7.90
C GLY A 321 8.43 11.45 -9.09
N LYS A 322 9.04 10.28 -8.99
CA LYS A 322 8.99 9.22 -10.00
C LYS A 322 8.32 7.96 -9.46
N LEU A 323 7.62 7.24 -10.33
CA LEU A 323 7.04 5.92 -10.04
C LEU A 323 7.81 4.85 -10.79
N CYS A 324 8.40 3.89 -10.09
CA CYS A 324 9.26 2.88 -10.69
C CYS A 324 8.58 1.50 -10.70
N TRP A 325 8.65 0.79 -11.82
CA TRP A 325 8.17 -0.59 -11.95
C TRP A 325 9.24 -1.51 -12.52
N PRO A 326 9.29 -2.77 -12.03
CA PRO A 326 9.94 -3.82 -12.80
C PRO A 326 9.06 -4.20 -13.99
N ILE A 327 9.69 -4.44 -15.13
CA ILE A 327 9.03 -4.86 -16.37
C ILE A 327 9.75 -6.04 -17.01
N MET A 328 9.02 -6.81 -17.78
CA MET A 328 9.56 -7.73 -18.77
C MET A 328 9.67 -6.97 -20.11
N PRO A 329 10.89 -6.70 -20.63
CA PRO A 329 11.07 -5.96 -21.87
C PRO A 329 10.37 -6.63 -23.07
N GLU A 330 9.90 -5.84 -24.03
CA GLU A 330 9.27 -6.38 -25.23
C GLU A 330 10.23 -7.30 -26.01
N GLY A 331 9.72 -8.43 -26.51
CA GLY A 331 10.51 -9.42 -27.27
C GLY A 331 11.46 -10.28 -26.43
N SER A 332 11.51 -10.07 -25.11
CA SER A 332 12.31 -10.90 -24.22
C SER A 332 11.64 -12.25 -23.92
N VAL A 333 12.45 -13.26 -23.57
CA VAL A 333 12.00 -14.61 -23.20
C VAL A 333 12.52 -14.93 -21.80
N GLY A 334 11.71 -15.60 -20.98
CA GLY A 334 12.11 -16.08 -19.66
C GLY A 334 12.04 -15.01 -18.56
N SER A 335 13.07 -14.95 -17.70
CA SER A 335 13.14 -14.11 -16.49
C SER A 335 13.80 -12.74 -16.71
N ALA A 336 13.67 -12.19 -17.93
CA ALA A 336 14.20 -10.87 -18.28
C ALA A 336 13.54 -9.77 -17.45
N TRP A 337 14.32 -8.79 -16.98
CA TRP A 337 13.86 -7.80 -16.01
C TRP A 337 14.58 -6.47 -16.23
N SER A 338 13.80 -5.44 -16.55
CA SER A 338 14.24 -4.04 -16.56
C SER A 338 13.45 -3.24 -15.53
N ILE A 339 13.95 -2.04 -15.19
CA ILE A 339 13.22 -1.09 -14.36
C ILE A 339 12.88 0.11 -15.24
N VAL A 340 11.63 0.53 -15.23
CA VAL A 340 11.20 1.81 -15.82
C VAL A 340 10.75 2.76 -14.73
N ALA A 341 10.98 4.05 -14.93
CA ALA A 341 10.47 5.13 -14.10
C ALA A 341 9.51 5.99 -14.92
N PHE A 342 8.36 6.31 -14.34
CA PHE A 342 7.44 7.31 -14.86
C PHE A 342 7.63 8.60 -14.07
N ASP A 343 8.03 9.67 -14.73
CA ASP A 343 8.14 10.99 -14.13
C ASP A 343 6.75 11.59 -13.94
N LEU A 344 6.35 11.88 -12.70
CA LEU A 344 5.01 12.39 -12.42
C LEU A 344 4.77 13.77 -13.01
N ALA A 345 5.80 14.61 -13.10
CA ALA A 345 5.68 15.97 -13.60
C ALA A 345 5.68 16.02 -15.13
N GLN A 346 6.58 15.29 -15.77
CA GLN A 346 6.70 15.25 -17.23
C GLN A 346 5.71 14.28 -17.87
N GLU A 347 5.17 13.33 -17.09
CA GLU A 347 4.32 12.23 -17.55
C GLU A 347 4.96 11.35 -18.63
N MET A 348 6.27 11.15 -18.52
CA MET A 348 7.09 10.39 -19.45
C MET A 348 7.75 9.20 -18.77
N PHE A 349 7.91 8.11 -19.53
CA PHE A 349 8.67 6.95 -19.08
C PHE A 349 10.14 7.05 -19.50
N GLU A 350 11.01 6.61 -18.62
CA GLU A 350 12.43 6.42 -18.87
C GLU A 350 12.90 5.06 -18.32
N GLU A 351 13.90 4.45 -18.95
CA GLU A 351 14.52 3.26 -18.41
C GLU A 351 15.51 3.65 -17.30
N VAL A 352 15.43 2.97 -16.16
CA VAL A 352 16.40 3.15 -15.08
C VAL A 352 17.61 2.27 -15.37
N VAL A 353 18.75 2.92 -15.58
CA VAL A 353 20.00 2.22 -15.83
C VAL A 353 20.45 1.44 -14.59
N GLN A 354 20.69 0.15 -14.75
CA GLN A 354 21.02 -0.79 -13.67
C GLN A 354 22.52 -1.11 -13.63
N PRO A 355 23.07 -1.47 -12.46
CA PRO A 355 24.41 -2.01 -12.36
C PRO A 355 24.40 -3.51 -12.69
N ASP A 356 25.58 -4.13 -12.74
CA ASP A 356 25.68 -5.57 -12.56
C ASP A 356 25.54 -5.89 -11.06
N TYR A 357 24.47 -6.58 -10.68
CA TYR A 357 24.23 -6.95 -9.29
C TYR A 357 25.05 -8.19 -8.85
N GLY A 358 25.80 -8.83 -9.76
CA GLY A 358 26.64 -9.99 -9.48
C GLY A 358 26.13 -11.30 -10.12
N ALA A 359 26.50 -12.43 -9.50
CA ALA A 359 26.34 -13.79 -10.05
C ALA A 359 24.93 -14.10 -10.57
N VAL A 360 24.82 -14.96 -11.60
CA VAL A 360 23.53 -15.35 -12.21
C VAL A 360 22.71 -16.23 -11.25
N GLY A 361 21.37 -16.17 -11.34
CA GLY A 361 20.46 -17.09 -10.63
C GLY A 361 19.84 -16.54 -9.34
N TYR A 362 19.54 -15.25 -9.29
CA TYR A 362 18.81 -14.61 -8.19
C TYR A 362 17.46 -14.07 -8.65
N GLU A 363 16.55 -13.96 -7.69
CA GLU A 363 15.28 -13.25 -7.86
C GLU A 363 15.41 -11.80 -7.44
N ARG A 364 14.74 -10.90 -8.16
CA ARG A 364 14.82 -9.45 -7.94
C ARG A 364 13.50 -8.92 -7.45
N VAL A 365 13.56 -8.15 -6.37
CA VAL A 365 12.40 -7.43 -5.83
C VAL A 365 12.70 -5.94 -5.80
N LEU A 366 11.81 -5.14 -6.38
CA LEU A 366 11.89 -3.68 -6.39
C LEU A 366 11.16 -3.11 -5.17
N GLY A 367 11.75 -2.11 -4.51
CA GLY A 367 11.12 -1.42 -3.40
C GLY A 367 11.75 -0.05 -3.13
N VAL A 368 11.44 0.51 -1.97
CA VAL A 368 11.98 1.79 -1.51
C VAL A 368 12.56 1.59 -0.12
N LEU A 369 13.77 2.09 0.10
CA LEU A 369 14.42 2.02 1.40
C LEU A 369 15.03 3.36 1.76
N GLN A 370 14.60 3.95 2.88
CA GLN A 370 15.07 5.26 3.36
C GLN A 370 14.88 6.43 2.36
N GLY A 371 13.93 6.29 1.42
CA GLY A 371 13.70 7.26 0.36
C GLY A 371 14.55 7.05 -0.89
N TRP A 372 15.30 5.94 -0.99
CA TRP A 372 16.01 5.54 -2.21
C TRP A 372 15.29 4.39 -2.90
N LEU A 373 15.35 4.36 -4.23
CA LEU A 373 14.95 3.19 -4.99
C LEU A 373 15.87 2.01 -4.63
N CYS A 374 15.29 0.86 -4.37
CA CYS A 374 16.00 -0.30 -3.85
C CYS A 374 15.71 -1.54 -4.69
N VAL A 375 16.76 -2.33 -4.94
CA VAL A 375 16.65 -3.68 -5.53
C VAL A 375 17.23 -4.68 -4.54
N MET A 376 16.41 -5.65 -4.16
CA MET A 376 16.86 -6.80 -3.39
C MET A 376 17.11 -7.97 -4.33
N CYS A 377 18.33 -8.51 -4.29
CA CYS A 377 18.76 -9.68 -5.05
C CYS A 377 18.79 -10.89 -4.11
N ASN A 378 17.78 -11.75 -4.22
CA ASN A 378 17.62 -12.97 -3.43
C ASN A 378 18.41 -14.13 -4.07
N TYR A 379 19.58 -14.45 -3.51
CA TYR A 379 20.38 -15.62 -3.85
C TYR A 379 19.93 -16.79 -2.97
N GLN A 380 18.99 -17.58 -3.50
CA GLN A 380 18.29 -18.64 -2.76
C GLN A 380 19.24 -19.49 -1.91
N GLY A 381 18.94 -19.62 -0.61
CA GLY A 381 19.71 -20.41 0.34
C GLY A 381 21.07 -19.84 0.76
N VAL A 382 21.46 -18.66 0.24
CA VAL A 382 22.76 -18.05 0.54
C VAL A 382 22.59 -16.71 1.26
N ARG A 383 22.06 -15.70 0.55
CA ARG A 383 21.82 -14.36 1.10
C ARG A 383 20.87 -13.55 0.23
N ALA A 384 20.36 -12.45 0.76
CA ALA A 384 19.77 -11.36 0.00
C ALA A 384 20.70 -10.14 0.01
N ASP A 385 21.08 -9.64 -1.17
CA ASP A 385 21.87 -8.41 -1.30
C ASP A 385 20.94 -7.23 -1.55
N VAL A 386 21.09 -6.15 -0.79
CA VAL A 386 20.25 -4.95 -0.89
C VAL A 386 21.04 -3.84 -1.55
N TRP A 387 20.61 -3.43 -2.73
CA TRP A 387 21.20 -2.35 -3.53
C TRP A 387 20.27 -1.14 -3.53
N VAL A 388 20.83 0.07 -3.41
CA VAL A 388 20.08 1.33 -3.47
C VAL A 388 20.65 2.24 -4.54
N LEU A 389 19.77 2.93 -5.26
CA LEU A 389 20.10 3.99 -6.20
C LEU A 389 20.10 5.32 -5.44
N LYS A 390 21.27 5.93 -5.27
CA LYS A 390 21.40 7.20 -4.54
C LYS A 390 21.05 8.42 -5.39
N GLU A 391 21.31 8.35 -6.69
CA GLU A 391 21.07 9.45 -7.64
C GLU A 391 20.40 8.91 -8.90
N PHE A 392 19.17 9.36 -9.19
CA PHE A 392 18.44 8.92 -10.37
C PHE A 392 19.21 9.22 -11.67
N GLY A 393 19.16 8.28 -12.61
CA GLY A 393 19.84 8.39 -13.91
C GLY A 393 21.35 8.13 -13.88
N VAL A 394 21.97 8.06 -12.71
CA VAL A 394 23.42 7.82 -12.55
C VAL A 394 23.66 6.34 -12.22
N ARG A 395 24.05 5.54 -13.22
CA ARG A 395 24.35 4.10 -13.07
C ARG A 395 25.31 3.83 -11.90
N ASP A 396 26.38 4.61 -11.81
CA ASP A 396 27.44 4.41 -10.82
C ASP A 396 27.02 4.83 -9.40
N SER A 397 25.82 5.40 -9.23
CA SER A 397 25.26 5.71 -7.91
C SER A 397 24.59 4.51 -7.23
N TRP A 398 24.39 3.40 -7.95
CA TRP A 398 23.95 2.16 -7.35
C TRP A 398 25.02 1.64 -6.39
N THR A 399 24.63 1.47 -5.12
CA THR A 399 25.52 0.92 -4.10
C THR A 399 24.84 -0.22 -3.37
N LYS A 400 25.59 -1.30 -3.15
CA LYS A 400 25.18 -2.33 -2.21
C LYS A 400 25.25 -1.76 -0.79
N LEU A 401 24.15 -1.81 -0.06
CA LEU A 401 24.04 -1.27 1.29
C LEU A 401 24.43 -2.32 2.34
N PHE A 402 23.93 -3.55 2.21
CA PHE A 402 24.28 -4.70 3.06
C PHE A 402 23.82 -6.02 2.42
N SER A 403 24.20 -7.12 3.06
CA SER A 403 23.70 -8.48 2.77
C SER A 403 22.96 -9.02 4.00
N ILE A 404 21.86 -9.73 3.76
CA ILE A 404 21.11 -10.44 4.80
C ILE A 404 21.30 -11.95 4.53
N PRO A 405 21.93 -12.73 5.44
CA PRO A 405 22.02 -14.17 5.26
C PRO A 405 20.62 -14.80 5.30
N TYR A 406 20.41 -15.90 4.57
CA TYR A 406 19.17 -16.64 4.73
C TYR A 406 19.13 -17.31 6.10
N LEU A 407 17.94 -17.31 6.72
CA LEU A 407 17.66 -18.16 7.87
C LEU A 407 17.80 -19.62 7.43
N ASP A 408 18.47 -20.44 8.25
CA ASP A 408 18.64 -21.88 8.02
C ASP A 408 17.27 -22.58 8.02
N ASP A 409 16.63 -22.60 6.86
CA ASP A 409 15.29 -23.12 6.70
C ASP A 409 15.20 -24.04 5.47
N PRO A 410 14.63 -25.26 5.61
CA PRO A 410 14.55 -26.23 4.52
C PRO A 410 13.58 -25.83 3.40
N LEU A 411 12.79 -24.75 3.57
CA LEU A 411 11.82 -24.29 2.61
C LEU A 411 12.31 -23.00 1.92
N TRP A 412 12.45 -23.07 0.59
CA TRP A 412 12.91 -21.99 -0.28
C TRP A 412 11.92 -20.83 -0.32
N PHE A 413 12.15 -19.79 0.48
CA PHE A 413 11.31 -18.58 0.48
C PHE A 413 12.13 -17.33 0.22
N HIS A 414 11.49 -16.29 -0.32
CA HIS A 414 12.14 -15.02 -0.66
C HIS A 414 11.95 -14.01 0.46
N TYR A 415 12.94 -13.13 0.64
CA TYR A 415 12.76 -11.94 1.45
C TYR A 415 12.10 -10.85 0.62
N SER A 416 11.20 -10.11 1.28
CA SER A 416 10.70 -8.84 0.78
C SER A 416 11.75 -7.76 1.00
N VAL A 417 11.69 -6.71 0.19
CA VAL A 417 12.53 -5.51 0.39
C VAL A 417 12.34 -4.99 1.83
N PRO A 418 13.39 -4.52 2.52
CA PRO A 418 13.25 -4.07 3.89
C PRO A 418 12.30 -2.88 3.97
N LEU A 419 11.47 -2.87 5.01
CA LEU A 419 10.51 -1.80 5.26
C LEU A 419 11.23 -0.53 5.75
N CYS A 420 12.25 -0.70 6.60
CA CYS A 420 13.02 0.42 7.14
C CYS A 420 14.33 -0.04 7.78
N ILE A 421 15.15 0.95 8.14
CA ILE A 421 16.36 0.79 8.96
C ILE A 421 16.23 1.76 10.13
N ASP A 422 16.45 1.30 11.35
CA ASP A 422 16.43 2.19 12.52
C ASP A 422 17.73 3.02 12.64
N VAL A 423 17.80 3.86 13.67
CA VAL A 423 19.01 4.67 13.97
C VAL A 423 20.20 3.80 14.37
N GLY A 424 19.96 2.63 14.96
CA GLY A 424 20.98 1.65 15.35
C GLY A 424 21.58 0.88 14.17
N GLY A 425 20.93 0.90 13.00
CA GLY A 425 21.28 0.12 11.81
C GLY A 425 20.61 -1.25 11.75
N GLU A 426 19.65 -1.55 12.63
CA GLU A 426 18.79 -2.73 12.54
C GLU A 426 17.80 -2.59 11.39
N VAL A 427 17.54 -3.69 10.70
CA VAL A 427 16.79 -3.74 9.45
C VAL A 427 15.50 -4.51 9.68
N LEU A 428 14.35 -3.88 9.49
CA LEU A 428 13.05 -4.53 9.54
C LEU A 428 12.64 -4.97 8.13
N LEU A 429 12.29 -6.24 7.99
CA LEU A 429 11.82 -6.82 6.75
C LEU A 429 10.73 -7.86 7.00
N GLU A 430 10.02 -8.24 5.94
CA GLU A 430 9.07 -9.34 5.95
C GLU A 430 9.74 -10.62 5.44
N CYS A 431 9.51 -11.72 6.14
CA CYS A 431 9.92 -13.07 5.77
C CYS A 431 8.82 -14.06 6.18
N LYS A 432 8.35 -14.94 5.28
CA LYS A 432 7.34 -15.98 5.59
C LYS A 432 6.09 -15.44 6.27
N SER A 433 5.58 -14.29 5.82
CA SER A 433 4.42 -13.64 6.41
C SER A 433 4.61 -13.21 7.88
N VAL A 434 5.85 -13.05 8.34
CA VAL A 434 6.17 -12.45 9.63
C VAL A 434 7.17 -11.31 9.46
N LEU A 435 7.09 -10.33 10.35
CA LEU A 435 8.13 -9.30 10.43
C LEU A 435 9.34 -9.85 11.17
N VAL A 436 10.52 -9.50 10.70
CA VAL A 436 11.81 -9.90 11.25
C VAL A 436 12.70 -8.67 11.33
N ILE A 437 13.44 -8.54 12.43
CA ILE A 437 14.46 -7.51 12.60
C ILE A 437 15.82 -8.20 12.52
N TYR A 438 16.60 -7.83 11.52
CA TYR A 438 17.97 -8.27 11.31
C TYR A 438 18.94 -7.23 11.85
N ASN A 439 19.94 -7.66 12.61
CA ASN A 439 21.04 -6.81 13.06
C ASN A 439 22.31 -7.11 12.24
N PRO A 440 22.68 -6.24 11.27
CA PRO A 440 23.83 -6.49 10.41
C PRO A 440 25.18 -6.51 11.15
N LYS A 441 25.29 -5.83 12.30
CA LYS A 441 26.53 -5.76 13.08
C LYS A 441 26.87 -7.09 13.75
N HIS A 442 25.84 -7.83 14.17
CA HIS A 442 26.00 -9.09 14.89
C HIS A 442 25.56 -10.31 14.08
N GLY A 443 24.92 -10.12 12.92
CA GLY A 443 24.40 -11.21 12.10
C GLY A 443 23.21 -11.94 12.72
N THR A 444 22.49 -11.30 13.64
CA THR A 444 21.41 -11.92 14.43
C THR A 444 20.03 -11.50 13.94
N PHE A 445 19.04 -12.37 14.13
CA PHE A 445 17.64 -12.10 13.83
C PHE A 445 16.81 -12.13 15.11
N ARG A 446 15.82 -11.25 15.21
CA ARG A 446 14.78 -11.28 16.24
C ARG A 446 13.40 -11.07 15.63
N TYR A 447 12.40 -11.63 16.28
CA TYR A 447 11.01 -11.58 15.83
C TYR A 447 10.21 -10.66 16.75
N PRO A 448 9.81 -9.46 16.30
CA PRO A 448 8.96 -8.59 17.12
C PRO A 448 7.61 -9.28 17.40
N VAL A 449 7.20 -9.27 18.67
CA VAL A 449 5.91 -9.83 19.07
C VAL A 449 4.82 -8.79 18.83
N MET A 450 3.89 -9.10 17.92
CA MET A 450 2.77 -8.22 17.59
C MET A 450 1.43 -8.83 17.98
N ASN A 451 0.80 -8.26 19.00
CA ASN A 451 -0.54 -8.65 19.40
C ASN A 451 -1.54 -8.27 18.32
N GLY A 452 -2.31 -9.27 17.88
CA GLY A 452 -3.32 -9.07 16.86
C GLY A 452 -2.77 -8.90 15.45
N ALA A 453 -1.47 -9.06 15.16
CA ALA A 453 -0.93 -9.03 13.79
C ALA A 453 0.17 -10.09 13.58
N SER A 454 -0.10 -11.33 14.02
CA SER A 454 0.86 -12.44 13.98
C SER A 454 1.14 -12.98 12.57
N SER A 455 0.28 -12.70 11.59
CA SER A 455 0.43 -13.13 10.19
C SER A 455 0.20 -11.96 9.25
N CYS A 456 1.27 -11.57 8.56
CA CYS A 456 1.41 -10.46 7.63
C CYS A 456 1.34 -10.97 6.19
N ILE A 457 0.38 -10.50 5.39
CA ILE A 457 0.35 -10.76 3.94
C ILE A 457 1.21 -9.75 3.20
N GLU A 458 1.17 -8.50 3.68
CA GLU A 458 1.88 -7.35 3.12
C GLU A 458 2.04 -6.33 4.23
N ALA A 459 3.16 -5.61 4.23
CA ALA A 459 3.39 -4.46 5.07
C ALA A 459 3.98 -3.28 4.28
N ASP A 460 3.65 -2.07 4.71
CA ASP A 460 4.25 -0.83 4.25
C ASP A 460 4.40 0.15 5.42
N VAL A 461 5.16 1.23 5.22
CA VAL A 461 5.40 2.27 6.23
C VAL A 461 4.74 3.57 5.78
N TYR A 462 4.09 4.27 6.70
CA TYR A 462 3.54 5.60 6.44
C TYR A 462 3.80 6.54 7.61
N ILE A 463 3.93 7.84 7.31
CA ILE A 463 4.02 8.89 8.34
C ILE A 463 2.64 9.38 8.73
N GLN A 464 2.47 9.84 9.96
CA GLN A 464 1.23 10.45 10.40
C GLN A 464 1.17 11.92 9.95
N SER A 465 0.17 12.29 9.15
CA SER A 465 0.06 13.64 8.59
C SER A 465 -1.35 14.21 8.65
N LEU A 466 -1.47 15.51 8.35
CA LEU A 466 -2.75 16.21 8.23
C LEU A 466 -3.23 16.35 6.77
N VAL A 467 -2.53 15.72 5.81
CA VAL A 467 -2.83 15.84 4.38
C VAL A 467 -4.23 15.29 4.09
N SER A 468 -5.03 16.03 3.34
CA SER A 468 -6.36 15.59 2.93
C SER A 468 -6.30 14.83 1.60
N PRO A 469 -6.93 13.65 1.48
CA PRO A 469 -7.14 13.01 0.19
C PRO A 469 -8.33 13.60 -0.59
N VAL A 470 -9.00 14.64 -0.06
CA VAL A 470 -10.15 15.31 -0.67
C VAL A 470 -9.81 16.77 -0.93
N VAL A 471 -10.25 17.29 -2.08
CA VAL A 471 -10.13 18.70 -2.46
C VAL A 471 -11.29 19.49 -1.84
N ASP A 472 -11.02 20.63 -1.21
CA ASP A 472 -12.06 21.47 -0.60
C ASP A 472 -13.16 21.82 -1.61
N GLY A 473 -14.41 21.44 -1.31
CA GLY A 473 -15.59 21.62 -2.18
C GLY A 473 -16.38 20.34 -2.49
N GLN A 474 -15.92 19.16 -2.08
CA GLN A 474 -16.59 17.86 -2.29
C GLN A 474 -17.04 17.15 -0.99
N VAL A 475 -17.51 17.90 0.02
CA VAL A 475 -18.08 17.32 1.27
C VAL A 475 -19.58 17.56 1.35
#